data_AF-A0A0F0IJA0-F1
#
_entry.id   AF-A0A0F0IJA0-F1
#
_cell.length_a   1.000
_cell.length_b   1.000
_cell.length_c   1.000
_cell.angle_alpha   90.00
_cell.angle_beta   90.00
_cell.angle_gamma   90.00
#
_symmetry.space_group_name_H-M   'P 1'
#
loop_
_entity.id
_entity.type
_entity.pdbx_description
1 polymer ?
#
loop_
_entity_poly.entity_id
_entity_poly.type
_entity_poly.pdbx_seq_one_letter_code
_entity_poly.pdbx_strand_id
1 'polypeptide(L)' 'MPQYRNGQSVIYKPIGGPDSRTPESIGTIQSVLTEPGNQAGRHVDASEENPRYEIENQNTGKTTTVHERNILGPAE' A
#
# COMPACT_ATOMS: atom_id res chain seq x y z
N MET A 1 0.71 14.31 -6.17
CA MET A 1 -0.46 13.86 -5.39
C MET A 1 -0.54 12.35 -5.47
N PRO A 2 -0.82 11.63 -4.35
CA PRO A 2 -0.93 10.18 -4.33
C PRO A 2 -2.02 9.68 -5.29
N GLN A 3 -1.73 8.60 -6.02
CA GLN A 3 -2.65 8.05 -7.03
C GLN A 3 -3.87 7.35 -6.43
N TYR A 4 -3.72 6.84 -5.20
CA TYR A 4 -4.76 6.07 -4.52
C TYR A 4 -5.18 6.73 -3.21
N ARG A 5 -6.35 6.36 -2.68
CA ARG A 5 -6.96 7.01 -1.51
C ARG A 5 -7.52 6.02 -0.50
N ASN A 6 -7.72 6.47 0.73
CA ASN A 6 -8.33 5.68 1.80
C ASN A 6 -9.70 5.11 1.38
N GLY A 7 -9.98 3.89 1.81
CA GLY A 7 -11.19 3.13 1.49
C GLY A 7 -11.19 2.49 0.10
N GLN A 8 -10.21 2.77 -0.77
CA GLN A 8 -10.13 2.17 -2.09
C GLN A 8 -9.64 0.71 -2.01
N SER A 9 -10.32 -0.19 -2.71
CA SER A 9 -9.83 -1.57 -2.93
C SER A 9 -8.83 -1.59 -4.08
N VAL A 10 -7.72 -2.30 -3.89
CA VAL A 10 -6.60 -2.35 -4.83
C VAL A 10 -6.00 -3.75 -4.96
N ILE A 11 -5.46 -4.04 -6.12
CA ILE A 11 -4.58 -5.19 -6.38
C ILE A 11 -3.14 -4.74 -6.14
N TYR A 12 -2.39 -5.47 -5.33
CA TYR A 12 -1.02 -5.08 -4.96
C TYR A 12 -0.11 -6.29 -4.71
N LYS A 13 1.21 -6.05 -4.72
CA LYS A 13 2.24 -7.01 -4.31
C LYS A 13 2.78 -6.64 -2.93
N PRO A 14 2.55 -7.46 -1.87
CA PRO A 14 2.91 -7.11 -0.49
C PRO A 14 4.42 -7.12 -0.23
N ILE A 15 5.19 -7.88 -1.03
CA ILE A 15 6.63 -8.06 -0.85
C ILE A 15 7.35 -7.85 -2.19
N GLY A 16 8.52 -7.20 -2.14
CA GLY A 16 9.32 -6.87 -3.32
C GLY A 16 8.81 -5.63 -4.04
N GLY A 17 9.08 -5.52 -5.34
CA GLY A 17 8.53 -4.48 -6.22
C GLY A 17 7.45 -5.04 -7.17
N PRO A 18 6.95 -4.23 -8.12
CA PRO A 18 5.96 -4.67 -9.10
C PRO A 18 6.40 -5.89 -9.92
N ASP A 19 7.70 -6.02 -10.19
CA ASP A 19 8.26 -7.14 -10.96
C ASP A 19 8.61 -8.37 -10.10
N SER A 20 8.28 -8.37 -8.80
CA SER A 20 8.56 -9.52 -7.94
C SER A 20 7.71 -10.73 -8.34
N ARG A 21 8.19 -11.93 -8.00
CA ARG A 21 7.42 -13.18 -8.12
C ARG A 21 6.44 -13.41 -6.96
N THR A 22 6.29 -12.42 -6.07
CA THR A 22 5.33 -12.51 -4.97
C THR A 22 3.91 -12.50 -5.54
N PRO A 23 3.02 -13.39 -5.07
CA PRO A 23 1.63 -13.38 -5.48
C PRO A 23 0.96 -12.02 -5.25
N GLU A 24 0.03 -11.71 -6.13
CA GLU A 24 -0.85 -10.56 -5.98
C GLU A 24 -1.83 -10.77 -4.83
N SER A 25 -2.31 -9.68 -4.27
CA SER A 25 -3.30 -9.67 -3.21
C SER A 25 -4.28 -8.54 -3.43
N ILE A 26 -5.49 -8.73 -2.92
CA ILE A 26 -6.51 -7.67 -2.86
C ILE A 26 -6.54 -7.12 -1.44
N GLY A 27 -6.56 -5.80 -1.33
CA GLY A 27 -6.59 -5.10 -0.06
C GLY A 27 -7.28 -3.77 -0.13
N THR A 28 -7.65 -3.24 1.04
CA THR A 28 -8.26 -1.92 1.19
C THR A 28 -7.22 -0.94 1.73
N ILE A 29 -7.07 0.22 1.11
CA ILE A 29 -6.18 1.27 1.60
C ILE A 29 -6.78 1.85 2.88
N GLN A 30 -6.06 1.73 3.99
CA GLN A 30 -6.46 2.28 5.29
C GLN A 30 -5.91 3.70 5.48
N SER A 31 -4.68 3.95 5.06
CA SER A 31 -4.06 5.27 5.17
C SER A 31 -2.99 5.52 4.09
N VAL A 32 -2.80 6.80 3.76
CA VAL A 32 -1.77 7.27 2.81
C VAL A 32 -0.90 8.31 3.52
N LEU A 33 0.42 8.10 3.53
CA LEU A 33 1.39 9.09 4.00
C LEU A 33 2.14 9.70 2.82
N THR A 34 2.23 11.03 2.82
CA THR A 34 3.04 11.85 1.89
C THR A 34 4.12 12.65 2.64
N GLU A 35 4.30 12.38 3.93
CA GLU A 35 5.32 12.94 4.82
C GLU A 35 5.72 11.86 5.84
N PRO A 36 6.91 11.95 6.48
CA PRO A 36 7.34 10.95 7.45
C PRO A 36 6.31 10.76 8.57
N GLY A 37 6.00 9.50 8.90
CA GLY A 37 4.93 9.18 9.84
C GLY A 37 5.00 7.77 10.38
N ASN A 38 3.91 7.28 10.98
CA ASN A 38 3.81 5.92 11.49
C ASN A 38 2.70 5.15 10.76
N GLN A 39 3.01 3.96 10.28
CA GLN A 39 2.07 3.00 9.69
C GLN A 39 2.47 1.58 10.09
N ALA A 40 1.50 0.68 10.26
CA ALA A 40 1.73 -0.70 10.68
C ALA A 40 2.67 -0.83 11.90
N GLY A 41 2.54 0.08 12.88
CA GLY A 41 3.32 0.06 14.12
C GLY A 41 4.80 0.45 13.99
N ARG A 42 5.22 1.05 12.88
CA ARG A 42 6.60 1.51 12.67
C ARG A 42 6.67 2.89 12.02
N HIS A 43 7.80 3.57 12.23
CA HIS A 43 8.11 4.80 11.50
C HIS A 43 8.41 4.49 10.03
N VAL A 44 7.88 5.32 9.13
CA VAL A 44 8.02 5.19 7.69
C VAL A 44 8.39 6.54 7.11
N ASP A 45 9.47 6.54 6.34
CA ASP A 45 9.89 7.70 5.55
C ASP A 45 9.05 7.75 4.26
N ALA A 46 8.27 8.83 4.13
CA ALA A 46 7.35 9.07 3.03
C ALA A 46 7.50 10.53 2.56
N SER A 47 7.23 10.76 1.29
CA SER A 47 7.19 12.09 0.69
C SER A 47 6.09 12.17 -0.36
N GLU A 48 5.80 13.35 -0.89
CA GLU A 48 4.83 13.50 -1.99
C GLU A 48 5.24 12.72 -3.25
N GLU A 49 6.55 12.61 -3.51
CA GLU A 49 7.11 11.85 -4.64
C GLU A 49 7.19 10.34 -4.34
N ASN A 50 7.28 9.97 -3.07
CA ASN A 50 7.37 8.59 -2.61
C ASN A 50 6.35 8.30 -1.50
N PRO A 51 5.05 8.30 -1.83
CA PRO A 51 4.01 8.06 -0.84
C PRO A 51 4.01 6.61 -0.34
N ARG A 52 3.44 6.43 0.85
CA ARG A 52 3.35 5.13 1.54
C ARG A 52 1.90 4.78 1.81
N TYR A 53 1.54 3.55 1.46
CA TYR A 53 0.17 3.06 1.54
C TYR A 53 0.10 1.96 2.56
N GLU A 54 -0.71 2.15 3.60
CA GLU A 54 -1.09 1.08 4.51
C GLU A 54 -2.32 0.38 3.93
N ILE A 55 -2.16 -0.90 3.62
CA ILE A 55 -3.17 -1.72 2.98
C ILE A 55 -3.52 -2.86 3.92
N GLU A 56 -4.80 -3.01 4.23
CA GLU A 56 -5.35 -4.18 4.90
C GLU A 56 -5.68 -5.25 3.87
N ASN A 57 -5.05 -6.41 4.00
CA ASN A 57 -5.28 -7.54 3.10
C ASN A 57 -6.66 -8.16 3.35
N GLN A 58 -7.52 -8.20 2.34
CA GLN A 58 -8.91 -8.66 2.49
C GLN A 58 -9.02 -10.17 2.80
N ASN A 59 -8.01 -10.97 2.47
CA ASN A 59 -8.01 -12.41 2.76
C ASN A 59 -7.55 -12.72 4.19
N THR A 60 -6.66 -11.91 4.77
CA THR A 60 -6.01 -12.22 6.05
C THR A 60 -6.29 -11.22 7.18
N GLY A 61 -6.86 -10.06 6.88
CA GLY A 61 -7.06 -8.96 7.84
C GLY A 61 -5.76 -8.30 8.33
N LYS A 62 -4.61 -8.67 7.75
CA LYS A 62 -3.31 -8.11 8.14
C LYS A 62 -3.04 -6.83 7.38
N THR A 63 -2.54 -5.82 8.08
CA THR A 63 -2.08 -4.56 7.50
C THR A 63 -0.61 -4.62 7.08
N THR A 64 -0.27 -3.96 5.98
CA THR A 64 1.11 -3.82 5.49
C THR A 64 1.30 -2.46 4.85
N THR A 65 2.47 -1.86 5.07
CA THR A 65 2.88 -0.63 4.39
C THR A 65 3.66 -0.94 3.12
N VAL A 66 3.21 -0.44 1.97
CA VAL A 66 3.85 -0.61 0.66
C VAL A 66 4.15 0.73 -0.02
N HIS A 67 5.01 0.69 -1.05
CA HIS A 67 5.20 1.82 -1.96
C HIS A 67 4.05 1.89 -2.99
N GLU A 68 3.84 3.06 -3.60
CA GLU A 68 2.88 3.22 -4.69
C GLU A 68 3.09 2.21 -5.83
N ARG A 69 4.34 2.00 -6.24
CA ARG A 69 4.72 1.06 -7.31
C ARG A 69 4.34 -0.40 -7.04
N ASN A 70 4.03 -0.74 -5.79
CA ASN A 70 3.57 -2.09 -5.44
C ASN A 70 2.07 -2.28 -5.72
N ILE A 71 1.33 -1.20 -5.95
CA ILE A 71 -0.08 -1.22 -6.28
C ILE A 71 -0.21 -1.31 -7.80
N LEU A 72 -0.81 -2.40 -8.28
CA LEU A 72 -0.95 -2.71 -9.70
C LEU A 72 -2.18 -2.03 -10.33
N GLY A 73 -3.17 -1.69 -9.51
CA GLY A 73 -4.37 -0.98 -9.93
C GLY A 73 -5.52 -1.10 -8.93
N PRO A 74 -6.67 -0.48 -9.22
CA PRO A 74 -7.90 -0.70 -8.46
C PRO A 74 -8.35 -2.17 -8.57
N ALA A 75 -8.93 -2.70 -7.50
CA ALA A 75 -9.70 -3.95 -7.54
C ALA A 75 -11.17 -3.60 -7.81
N GLU A 76 -11.79 -4.28 -8.77
CA GLU A 76 -13.22 -4.13 -9.11
C GLU A 76 -14.15 -4.63 -8.00
#